data_AF-A0A0H3ZMQ2-F1
#
_entry.id   AF-A0A0H3ZMQ2-F1
#
_cell.length_a   1.000
_cell.length_b   1.000
_cell.length_c   1.000
_cell.angle_alpha   90.00
_cell.angle_beta   90.00
_cell.angle_gamma   90.00
#
_symmetry.space_group_name_H-M   'P 1'
#
loop_
_entity.id
_entity.type
_entity.pdbx_description
1 polymer ?
#
loop_
_entity_poly.entity_id
_entity_poly.type
_entity_poly.pdbx_seq_one_letter_code
_entity_poly.pdbx_strand_id
1 'polypeptide(L)'
;MIGLITSLFSEGVGYFKRKQEAKHKAQERDDQLEQAKLDAQIKRLQSGDDSAAKLDELSIKQRGWKDEYLLILTTLPLGLSFIPDWAHIVDAGFAALDGVPEYYWYALGMIYVDTFGFRRMVRVAFEHWLQKRFGGVNG
;
A
#
# COMPACT_ATOMS: atom_id res chain seq x y z
N MET A 1 -37.52 64.81 32.46
CA MET A 1 -37.10 63.66 33.29
C MET A 1 -37.67 62.32 32.82
N ILE A 2 -38.87 62.24 32.25
CA ILE A 2 -39.49 60.96 31.82
C ILE A 2 -38.82 60.34 30.58
N GLY A 3 -38.35 61.15 29.62
CA GLY A 3 -37.71 60.66 28.38
C GLY A 3 -36.31 60.04 28.55
N LEU A 4 -35.60 60.36 29.63
CA LEU A 4 -34.28 59.77 29.94
C LEU A 4 -34.39 58.36 30.53
N ILE A 5 -35.49 58.08 31.24
CA ILE A 5 -35.73 56.77 31.85
C ILE A 5 -36.17 55.76 30.78
N THR A 6 -36.97 56.21 29.80
CA THR A 6 -37.40 55.37 28.68
C THR A 6 -36.26 55.08 27.68
N SER A 7 -35.34 56.02 27.46
CA SER A 7 -34.15 55.77 26.63
C SER A 7 -33.14 54.83 27.31
N LEU A 8 -32.94 54.94 28.62
CA LEU A 8 -32.09 54.01 29.37
C LEU A 8 -32.68 52.59 29.41
N PHE A 9 -34.00 52.49 29.58
CA PHE A 9 -34.69 51.20 29.61
C PHE A 9 -34.65 50.52 28.24
N SER A 10 -34.82 51.27 27.14
CA SER A 10 -34.73 50.73 25.79
C SER A 10 -33.29 50.33 25.41
N GLU A 11 -32.27 51.08 25.85
CA GLU A 11 -30.86 50.72 25.67
C GLU A 11 -30.46 49.47 26.48
N GLY A 12 -30.95 49.35 27.71
CA GLY A 12 -30.73 48.18 28.57
C GLY A 12 -31.34 46.90 28.00
N VAL A 13 -32.57 46.96 27.50
CA VAL A 13 -33.24 45.83 26.83
C VAL A 13 -32.55 45.49 25.50
N GLY A 14 -32.08 46.50 24.75
CA GLY A 14 -31.32 46.31 23.51
C GLY A 14 -29.96 45.64 23.72
N TYR A 15 -29.26 45.93 24.82
CA TYR A 15 -27.99 45.28 25.15
C TYR A 15 -28.16 43.79 25.49
N PHE A 16 -29.23 43.44 26.21
CA PHE A 16 -29.51 42.04 26.56
C PHE A 16 -29.87 41.19 25.34
N LYS A 17 -30.69 41.71 24.41
CA LYS A 17 -31.00 41.05 23.13
C LYS A 17 -29.75 40.82 22.29
N ARG A 18 -28.88 41.82 22.12
CA ARG A 18 -27.62 41.69 21.37
C ARG A 18 -26.68 40.64 21.97
N LYS A 19 -26.62 40.53 23.30
CA LYS A 19 -25.81 39.50 23.99
C LYS A 19 -26.35 38.09 23.76
N GLN A 20 -27.67 37.93 23.68
CA GLN A 20 -28.32 36.65 23.40
C GLN A 20 -28.14 36.24 21.92
N GLU A 21 -28.31 37.17 21.00
CA GLU A 21 -28.05 36.96 19.57
C GLU A 21 -26.57 36.62 19.29
N ALA A 22 -25.63 37.27 19.98
CA ALA A 22 -24.21 36.95 19.86
C ALA A 22 -23.87 35.54 20.37
N LYS A 23 -24.56 35.07 21.43
CA LYS A 23 -24.40 33.69 21.94
C LYS A 23 -24.99 32.65 20.99
N HIS A 24 -26.17 32.91 20.41
CA HIS A 24 -26.76 32.02 19.41
C HIS A 24 -25.88 31.90 18.17
N LYS A 25 -25.37 33.02 17.64
CA LYS A 25 -24.42 33.01 16.52
C LYS A 25 -23.09 32.34 16.85
N ALA A 26 -22.65 32.38 18.12
CA ALA A 26 -21.46 31.65 18.55
C ALA A 26 -21.71 30.13 18.58
N GLN A 27 -22.86 29.69 19.09
CA GLN A 27 -23.26 28.28 19.07
C GLN A 27 -23.41 27.75 17.65
N GLU A 28 -24.08 28.48 16.75
CA GLU A 28 -24.21 28.07 15.35
C GLU A 28 -22.85 27.90 14.66
N ARG A 29 -21.85 28.73 15.00
CA ARG A 29 -20.49 28.61 14.46
C ARG A 29 -19.74 27.41 15.03
N ASP A 30 -19.93 27.13 16.32
CA ASP A 30 -19.34 25.95 16.96
C ASP A 30 -19.93 24.66 16.41
N ASP A 31 -21.25 24.61 16.20
CA ASP A 31 -21.96 23.48 15.59
C ASP A 31 -21.49 23.25 14.14
N GLN A 32 -21.31 24.32 13.36
CA GLN A 32 -20.74 24.23 12.00
C GLN A 32 -19.29 23.74 12.00
N LEU A 33 -18.47 24.16 12.98
CA LEU A 33 -17.10 23.70 13.12
C LEU A 33 -17.04 22.23 13.52
N GLU A 34 -17.96 21.76 14.36
CA GLU A 34 -18.07 20.36 14.75
C GLU A 34 -18.52 19.48 13.59
N GLN A 35 -19.52 19.92 12.81
CA GLN A 35 -19.94 19.26 11.58
C GLN A 35 -18.82 19.17 10.56
N ALA A 36 -18.09 20.26 10.32
CA ALA A 36 -16.96 20.26 9.39
C ALA A 36 -15.82 19.31 9.83
N LYS A 37 -15.59 19.16 11.14
CA LYS A 37 -14.62 18.20 11.69
C LYS A 37 -15.08 16.75 11.52
N LEU A 38 -16.37 16.48 11.76
CA LEU A 38 -16.97 15.17 11.54
C LEU A 38 -16.92 14.78 10.06
N ASP A 39 -17.28 15.68 9.16
CA ASP A 39 -17.18 15.47 7.72
C ASP A 39 -15.74 15.23 7.27
N ALA A 40 -14.78 15.97 7.81
CA ALA A 40 -13.36 15.75 7.54
C ALA A 40 -12.89 14.38 8.04
N GLN A 41 -13.35 13.93 9.21
CA GLN A 41 -13.06 12.59 9.73
C GLN A 41 -13.69 11.49 8.88
N ILE A 42 -14.96 11.63 8.51
CA ILE A 42 -15.68 10.68 7.65
C ILE A 42 -14.98 10.59 6.30
N LYS A 43 -14.64 11.73 5.68
CA LYS A 43 -13.90 11.76 4.41
C LYS A 43 -12.51 11.13 4.52
N ARG A 44 -11.85 11.28 5.67
CA ARG A 44 -10.55 10.65 5.95
C ARG A 44 -10.68 9.13 6.14
N LEU A 45 -11.77 8.68 6.75
CA LEU A 45 -12.09 7.26 6.93
C LEU A 45 -12.45 6.61 5.57
N GLN A 46 -13.36 7.25 4.82
CA GLN A 46 -13.74 6.85 3.47
C GLN A 46 -12.53 6.80 2.52
N SER A 47 -11.67 7.81 2.55
CA SER A 47 -10.43 7.77 1.74
C SER A 47 -9.44 6.70 2.21
N GLY A 48 -9.45 6.32 3.49
CA GLY A 48 -8.71 5.18 4.01
C GLY A 48 -9.23 3.85 3.47
N ASP A 49 -10.55 3.65 3.53
CA ASP A 49 -11.23 2.44 3.05
C ASP A 49 -11.16 2.33 1.51
N ASP A 50 -11.35 3.43 0.78
CA ASP A 50 -11.19 3.50 -0.67
C ASP A 50 -9.74 3.25 -1.10
N SER A 51 -8.77 3.69 -0.30
CA SER A 51 -7.35 3.44 -0.56
C SER A 51 -7.01 1.96 -0.33
N ALA A 52 -7.54 1.34 0.74
CA ALA A 52 -7.36 -0.08 1.00
C ALA A 52 -8.00 -0.93 -0.12
N ALA A 53 -9.24 -0.62 -0.51
CA ALA A 53 -9.93 -1.29 -1.59
C ALA A 53 -9.23 -1.12 -2.95
N LYS A 54 -8.69 0.08 -3.25
CA LYS A 54 -7.88 0.29 -4.46
C LYS A 54 -6.56 -0.46 -4.42
N LEU A 55 -5.90 -0.54 -3.26
CA LEU A 55 -4.66 -1.30 -3.11
C LEU A 55 -4.89 -2.80 -3.30
N ASP A 56 -6.02 -3.33 -2.81
CA ASP A 56 -6.44 -4.71 -3.06
C ASP A 56 -6.81 -4.94 -4.53
N GLU A 57 -7.52 -4.01 -5.18
CA GLU A 57 -7.85 -4.12 -6.60
C GLU A 57 -6.60 -4.04 -7.49
N LEU A 58 -5.63 -3.17 -7.16
CA LEU A 58 -4.34 -3.07 -7.84
C LEU A 58 -3.49 -4.33 -7.62
N SER A 59 -3.49 -4.88 -6.41
CA SER A 59 -2.81 -6.13 -6.04
C SER A 59 -3.35 -7.32 -6.83
N ILE A 60 -4.69 -7.43 -6.96
CA ILE A 60 -5.35 -8.50 -7.72
C ILE A 60 -5.14 -8.32 -9.24
N LYS A 61 -5.20 -7.08 -9.76
CA LYS A 61 -4.95 -6.81 -11.19
C LYS A 61 -3.48 -6.96 -11.60
N GLN A 62 -2.55 -6.82 -10.65
CA GLN A 62 -1.11 -7.03 -10.88
C GLN A 62 -0.64 -8.45 -10.59
N ARG A 63 -1.54 -9.44 -10.48
CA ARG A 63 -1.12 -10.85 -10.51
C ARG A 63 -0.40 -11.09 -11.83
N GLY A 64 0.93 -11.14 -11.77
CA GLY A 64 1.79 -11.10 -12.92
C GLY A 64 1.59 -12.36 -13.75
N TRP A 65 1.15 -12.22 -15.00
CA TRP A 65 1.14 -13.32 -15.96
C TRP A 65 2.54 -13.97 -16.09
N LYS A 66 3.60 -13.21 -15.79
CA LYS A 66 4.99 -13.68 -15.74
C LYS A 66 5.21 -14.69 -14.61
N ASP A 67 4.66 -14.44 -13.42
CA ASP A 67 4.79 -15.30 -12.24
C ASP A 67 4.12 -16.65 -12.52
N GLU A 68 2.91 -16.62 -13.08
CA GLU A 68 2.18 -17.84 -13.48
C GLU A 68 2.88 -18.57 -14.62
N TYR A 69 3.40 -17.84 -15.62
CA TYR A 69 4.19 -18.44 -16.70
C TYR A 69 5.43 -19.15 -16.19
N LEU A 70 6.24 -18.50 -15.34
CA LEU A 70 7.44 -19.12 -14.76
C LEU A 70 7.07 -20.28 -13.85
N LEU A 71 5.99 -20.18 -13.07
CA LEU A 71 5.52 -21.29 -12.25
C LEU A 71 5.20 -22.52 -13.11
N ILE A 72 4.43 -22.34 -14.19
CA ILE A 72 4.09 -23.43 -15.12
C ILE A 72 5.36 -23.96 -15.80
N LEU A 73 6.21 -23.09 -16.33
CA LEU A 73 7.46 -23.47 -17.01
C LEU A 73 8.35 -24.35 -16.11
N THR A 74 8.43 -24.02 -14.81
CA THR A 74 9.28 -24.75 -13.86
C THR A 74 8.63 -26.05 -13.38
N THR A 75 7.30 -26.07 -13.22
CA THR A 75 6.59 -27.21 -12.61
C THR A 75 6.09 -28.24 -13.62
N LEU A 76 5.84 -27.83 -14.85
CA LEU A 76 5.32 -28.71 -15.89
C LEU A 76 6.27 -29.89 -16.23
N PRO A 77 7.59 -29.69 -16.39
CA PRO A 77 8.52 -30.80 -16.58
C PRO A 77 8.53 -31.78 -15.39
N LEU A 78 8.39 -31.26 -14.17
CA LEU A 78 8.32 -32.08 -12.94
C LEU A 78 7.04 -32.92 -12.88
N GLY A 79 5.91 -32.40 -13.38
CA GLY A 79 4.68 -33.18 -13.49
C GLY A 79 4.79 -34.26 -14.56
N LEU A 80 5.34 -33.90 -15.73
CA LEU A 80 5.48 -34.81 -16.86
C LEU A 80 6.46 -35.96 -16.60
N SER A 81 7.46 -35.78 -15.73
CA SER A 81 8.39 -36.86 -15.37
C SER A 81 7.72 -38.06 -14.67
N PHE A 82 6.52 -37.86 -14.08
CA PHE A 82 5.75 -38.96 -13.47
C PHE A 82 4.91 -39.75 -14.48
N ILE A 83 4.80 -39.29 -15.73
CA ILE A 83 4.04 -39.98 -16.77
C ILE A 83 5.02 -40.77 -17.65
N PRO A 84 4.98 -42.13 -17.63
CA PRO A 84 5.98 -42.95 -18.32
C PRO A 84 6.15 -42.63 -19.80
N ASP A 85 5.04 -42.34 -20.49
CA ASP A 85 5.04 -42.02 -21.92
C ASP A 85 5.74 -40.69 -22.25
N TRP A 86 5.83 -39.75 -21.30
CA TRP A 86 6.41 -38.42 -21.51
C TRP A 86 7.77 -38.25 -20.82
N ALA A 87 8.11 -39.12 -19.86
CA ALA A 87 9.34 -39.03 -19.07
C ALA A 87 10.60 -38.98 -19.95
N HIS A 88 10.65 -39.76 -21.03
CA HIS A 88 11.79 -39.78 -21.95
C HIS A 88 12.02 -38.44 -22.69
N ILE A 89 10.95 -37.69 -22.97
CA ILE A 89 11.02 -36.38 -23.62
C ILE A 89 11.56 -35.35 -22.62
N VAL A 90 11.10 -35.42 -21.38
CA VAL A 90 11.58 -34.54 -20.29
C VAL A 90 13.07 -34.77 -20.05
N ASP A 91 13.51 -36.02 -19.98
CA ASP A 91 14.91 -36.39 -19.78
C ASP A 91 15.82 -35.88 -20.91
N ALA A 92 15.41 -36.10 -22.18
CA ALA A 92 16.11 -35.57 -23.34
C ALA A 92 16.15 -34.02 -23.34
N GLY A 93 15.09 -33.37 -22.85
CA GLY A 93 15.03 -31.93 -22.69
C GLY A 93 16.05 -31.42 -21.67
N PHE A 94 16.13 -32.04 -20.50
CA PHE A 94 17.14 -31.69 -19.49
C PHE A 94 18.56 -31.95 -19.98
N ALA A 95 18.81 -33.03 -20.70
CA ALA A 95 20.11 -33.29 -21.31
C ALA A 95 20.52 -32.21 -22.34
N ALA A 96 19.55 -31.65 -23.08
CA ALA A 96 19.83 -30.56 -24.01
C ALA A 96 20.17 -29.23 -23.28
N LEU A 97 19.65 -29.04 -22.06
CA LEU A 97 19.91 -27.85 -21.25
C LEU A 97 21.36 -27.76 -20.75
N ASP A 98 22.09 -28.89 -20.68
CA ASP A 98 23.52 -28.91 -20.34
C ASP A 98 24.38 -28.18 -21.39
N GLY A 99 23.90 -28.07 -22.63
CA GLY A 99 24.57 -27.33 -23.69
C GLY A 99 24.38 -25.81 -23.61
N VAL A 100 23.53 -25.32 -22.71
CA VAL A 100 23.21 -23.88 -22.60
C VAL A 100 24.35 -23.14 -21.89
N PRO A 101 24.86 -22.03 -22.46
CA PRO A 101 25.91 -21.24 -21.83
C PRO A 101 25.53 -20.70 -20.45
N GLU A 102 26.52 -20.64 -19.55
CA GLU A 102 26.33 -20.25 -18.14
C GLU A 102 25.72 -18.84 -17.96
N TYR A 103 26.07 -17.88 -18.83
CA TYR A 103 25.53 -16.52 -18.75
C TYR A 103 24.01 -16.47 -18.92
N TYR A 104 23.43 -17.42 -19.66
CA TYR A 104 21.98 -17.50 -19.86
C TYR A 104 21.29 -17.92 -18.58
N TRP A 105 21.87 -18.87 -17.83
CA TRP A 105 21.36 -19.31 -16.53
C TRP A 105 21.38 -18.19 -15.50
N TYR A 106 22.42 -17.35 -15.51
CA TYR A 106 22.47 -16.16 -14.65
C TYR A 106 21.36 -15.15 -14.98
N ALA A 107 21.13 -14.88 -16.27
CA ALA A 107 20.04 -13.99 -16.69
C ALA A 107 18.67 -14.56 -16.29
N LEU A 108 18.45 -15.86 -16.49
CA LEU A 108 17.21 -16.54 -16.10
C LEU A 108 17.02 -16.50 -14.57
N GLY A 109 18.06 -16.77 -13.79
CA GLY A 109 18.01 -16.69 -12.33
C GLY A 109 17.62 -15.28 -11.83
N MET A 110 18.14 -14.22 -12.47
CA MET A 110 17.76 -12.84 -12.14
C MET A 110 16.29 -12.55 -12.44
N ILE A 111 15.75 -13.10 -13.54
CA ILE A 111 14.32 -13.01 -13.85
C ILE A 111 13.49 -13.71 -12.78
N TYR A 112 13.89 -14.90 -12.32
CA TYR A 112 13.20 -15.61 -11.22
C TYR A 112 13.22 -14.80 -9.92
N VAL A 113 14.36 -14.20 -9.56
CA VAL A 113 14.48 -13.36 -8.37
C VAL A 113 13.58 -12.13 -8.44
N ASP A 114 13.48 -11.51 -9.62
CA ASP A 114 12.64 -10.34 -9.85
C ASP A 114 11.14 -10.68 -9.77
N THR A 115 10.76 -11.80 -10.38
CA THR A 115 9.37 -12.27 -10.54
C THR A 115 8.80 -12.81 -9.24
N PHE A 116 9.53 -13.68 -8.51
CA PHE A 116 9.06 -14.23 -7.23
C PHE A 116 9.30 -13.31 -6.03
N GLY A 117 9.80 -12.09 -6.23
CA GLY A 117 9.98 -11.11 -5.16
C GLY A 117 11.16 -11.41 -4.22
N PHE A 118 12.08 -12.30 -4.59
CA PHE A 118 13.29 -12.61 -3.79
C PHE A 118 14.31 -11.47 -3.73
N ARG A 119 14.09 -10.36 -4.44
CA ARG A 119 14.97 -9.18 -4.48
C ARG A 119 15.47 -8.74 -3.10
N ARG A 120 14.58 -8.70 -2.09
CA ARG A 120 14.96 -8.32 -0.72
C ARG A 120 15.85 -9.36 -0.05
N MET A 121 15.55 -10.64 -0.24
CA MET A 121 16.35 -11.74 0.31
C MET A 121 17.76 -11.77 -0.29
N VAL A 122 17.85 -11.61 -1.62
CA VAL A 122 19.15 -11.57 -2.32
C VAL A 122 19.98 -10.38 -1.82
N ARG A 123 19.37 -9.20 -1.67
CA ARG A 123 20.06 -8.03 -1.11
C ARG A 123 20.60 -8.29 0.30
N VAL A 124 19.78 -8.82 1.20
CA VAL A 124 20.19 -9.12 2.59
C VAL A 124 21.30 -10.16 2.63
N ALA A 125 21.20 -11.21 1.80
CA ALA A 125 22.23 -12.24 1.68
C ALA A 125 23.56 -11.65 1.16
N PHE A 126 23.48 -10.75 0.17
CA PHE A 126 24.65 -10.06 -0.37
C PHE A 126 25.30 -9.14 0.66
N GLU A 127 24.52 -8.37 1.41
CA GLU A 127 25.01 -7.52 2.51
C GLU A 127 25.72 -8.36 3.59
N HIS A 128 25.13 -9.49 4.01
CA HIS A 128 25.76 -10.40 4.97
C HIS A 128 27.04 -11.05 4.43
N TRP A 129 27.05 -11.42 3.14
CA TRP A 129 28.22 -11.99 2.49
C TRP A 129 29.36 -10.97 2.39
N LEU A 130 29.05 -9.72 2.03
CA LEU A 130 30.01 -8.62 2.01
C LEU A 130 30.57 -8.34 3.41
N GLN A 131 29.73 -8.33 4.45
CA GLN A 131 30.18 -8.18 5.83
C GLN A 131 31.10 -9.31 6.27
N LYS A 132 30.82 -10.57 5.92
CA LYS A 132 31.73 -11.69 6.23
C LYS A 132 33.04 -11.60 5.47
N ARG A 133 33.03 -11.14 4.22
CA ARG A 133 34.21 -11.10 3.36
C ARG A 133 35.11 -9.89 3.59
N PHE A 134 34.53 -8.74 3.94
CA PHE A 134 35.24 -7.46 4.06
C PHE A 134 35.08 -6.77 5.43
N GLY A 135 34.08 -7.14 6.22
CA GLY A 135 33.83 -6.59 7.56
C GLY A 135 34.60 -7.28 8.69
N GLY A 136 35.43 -8.28 8.37
CA GLY A 136 36.34 -8.95 9.29
C GLY A 136 37.70 -8.28 9.42
N VAL A 137 37.78 -6.95 9.38
CA VAL A 137 38.95 -6.18 9.86
C VAL A 137 38.42 -4.92 10.51
N ASN A 138 38.16 -4.99 11.82
CA ASN A 138 38.31 -3.89 12.74
C ASN A 138 38.63 -4.52 14.09
N GLY A 139 39.88 -4.34 14.53
CA GLY A 139 40.24 -4.49 15.94
C GLY A 139 39.67 -3.38 16.79
#